data_AF-A0A532DSR4-F1
#
_entry.id   AF-A0A532DSR4-F1
#
_cell.length_a   1.000
_cell.length_b   1.000
_cell.length_c   1.000
_cell.angle_alpha   90.00
_cell.angle_beta   90.00
_cell.angle_gamma   90.00
#
_symmetry.space_group_name_H-M   'P 1'
#
loop_
_entity.id
_entity.type
_entity.pdbx_description
1 polymer ?
#
loop_
_entity_poly.entity_id
_entity_poly.type
_entity_poly.pdbx_seq_one_letter_code
_entity_poly.pdbx_strand_id
1 'polypeptide(L)'
;MTPASSAKERLVQTFKFLKELNELRNPVPRDLSEADVMRINTWPLHPCVQMRRGDRTEDEANDAAEMEMEPLIRIQRARLTPCPGPPAILDGWLKPGWQSVDAEAQVLESRNFQGKDKQTSTAAFIDDPERVASLNEWIVVREKWAEAERPATVARQLFERIHALWTMMQREGDRVELVLADGMLSVAEHFIQHPVLMQRINLEFDPALPEFHFNAGTEKVELHRALLRLVPSIEGRMIAHFDKDLEEQPVEPLGGESTEGFFRRLVQGLFNDGEFLEEKVRGTATSHPSIWREPLMFLRPRTAGLSTTLDYILEDLDNKDTQAPEGLSRIVGVETKDTSEIRTSSDDKASRIPTGTEPDILFSKPANEEQYEIAARLMKAKAVLVQGPPGTGKTHTIGNLLGYLLSQGKTVLVTAHTTKALRVLRRQVDQALQPLALSVLESDAEGQAQLSRAAQDIADRLSRTDSASLRREAGLLRDKRRKLLTSKEALRRQLRDARFSEVEEIVVGGEGLNPIDVARRVRADTERDGWIPEPLQPGISCPLTDVEIRQLYSSQGILTLADEAQLTVSQPALAALVAPADFRLLAAERAGADLRAQAHRPELWNGTAVAGYTTTQLQGLHQRVRQAAAILVDCNT
;
A
#
# COMPACT_ATOMS: atom_id res chain seq x y z
N MET A 1 -42.74 12.87 5.85
CA MET A 1 -41.53 13.30 5.12
C MET A 1 -41.00 12.10 4.35
N THR A 2 -40.53 12.29 3.12
CA THR A 2 -39.87 11.19 2.39
C THR A 2 -38.53 10.86 3.07
N PRO A 3 -38.02 9.62 3.00
CA PRO A 3 -36.71 9.27 3.56
C PRO A 3 -35.60 10.21 3.05
N ALA A 4 -35.67 10.60 1.78
CA ALA A 4 -34.75 11.56 1.18
C ALA A 4 -34.81 12.96 1.82
N SER A 5 -36.01 13.47 2.14
CA SER A 5 -36.12 14.80 2.79
C SER A 5 -35.67 14.75 4.26
N SER A 6 -35.85 13.62 4.94
CA SER A 6 -35.34 13.42 6.31
C SER A 6 -33.81 13.29 6.35
N ALA A 7 -33.19 12.61 5.38
CA ALA A 7 -31.73 12.51 5.29
C ALA A 7 -31.08 13.87 5.10
N LYS A 8 -31.64 14.66 4.19
CA LYS A 8 -31.17 16.02 3.88
C LYS A 8 -31.19 16.94 5.10
N GLU A 9 -32.31 16.97 5.82
CA GLU A 9 -32.44 17.79 7.04
C GLU A 9 -31.42 17.39 8.12
N ARG A 10 -31.23 16.09 8.37
CA ARG A 10 -30.23 15.61 9.35
C ARG A 10 -28.80 15.91 8.90
N LEU A 11 -28.51 15.83 7.61
CA LEU A 11 -27.20 16.21 7.07
C LEU A 11 -26.93 17.70 7.26
N VAL A 12 -27.90 18.55 6.95
CA VAL A 12 -27.78 20.00 7.18
C VAL A 12 -27.49 20.28 8.66
N GLN A 13 -28.20 19.64 9.59
CA GLN A 13 -27.93 19.79 11.03
C GLN A 13 -26.52 19.32 11.41
N THR A 14 -26.08 18.19 10.86
CA THR A 14 -24.75 17.62 11.16
C THR A 14 -23.64 18.51 10.63
N PHE A 15 -23.74 18.98 9.39
CA PHE A 15 -22.73 19.87 8.80
C PHE A 15 -22.73 21.26 9.45
N LYS A 16 -23.90 21.78 9.87
CA LYS A 16 -23.96 22.99 10.72
C LYS A 16 -23.22 22.79 12.03
N PHE A 17 -23.45 21.69 12.74
CA PHE A 17 -22.71 21.38 13.96
C PHE A 17 -21.20 21.26 13.71
N LEU A 18 -20.77 20.58 12.64
CA LEU A 18 -19.34 20.45 12.30
C LEU A 18 -18.70 21.79 11.98
N LYS A 19 -19.45 22.69 11.33
CA LYS A 19 -19.01 24.05 11.04
C LYS A 19 -18.81 24.85 12.33
N GLU A 20 -19.82 24.94 13.18
CA GLU A 20 -19.76 25.63 14.47
C GLU A 20 -18.62 25.08 15.35
N LEU A 21 -18.45 23.75 15.37
CA LEU A 21 -17.35 23.11 16.09
C LEU A 21 -15.98 23.48 15.50
N ASN A 22 -15.86 23.56 14.17
CA ASN A 22 -14.63 23.98 13.52
C ASN A 22 -14.30 25.44 13.82
N GLU A 23 -15.28 26.34 13.76
CA GLU A 23 -15.11 27.77 14.06
C GLU A 23 -14.75 28.01 15.54
N LEU A 24 -15.28 27.19 16.45
CA LEU A 24 -14.91 27.24 17.86
C LEU A 24 -13.47 26.75 18.12
N ARG A 25 -13.00 25.74 17.37
CA ARG A 25 -11.64 25.20 17.50
C ARG A 25 -10.59 26.03 16.74
N ASN A 26 -11.00 26.66 15.64
CA ASN A 26 -10.17 27.43 14.75
C ASN A 26 -10.88 28.79 14.50
N PRO A 27 -10.79 29.73 15.45
CA PRO A 27 -11.45 31.02 15.32
C PRO A 27 -10.89 31.78 14.11
N VAL A 28 -11.78 32.46 13.38
CA VAL A 28 -11.41 33.27 12.22
C VAL A 28 -10.61 34.49 12.69
N PRO A 29 -9.37 34.68 12.21
CA PRO A 29 -8.58 35.87 12.53
C PRO A 29 -9.30 37.13 12.03
N ARG A 30 -9.47 38.11 12.91
CA ARG A 30 -10.11 39.40 12.55
C ARG A 30 -9.09 40.45 12.17
N ASP A 31 -7.84 40.26 12.55
CA ASP A 31 -6.70 41.07 12.14
C ASP A 31 -5.49 40.18 11.86
N LEU A 32 -4.41 40.79 11.38
CA LEU A 32 -3.14 40.13 11.10
C LEU A 32 -2.06 40.43 12.16
N SER A 33 -2.46 40.77 13.40
CA SER A 33 -1.51 41.16 14.45
C SER A 33 -0.61 40.00 14.91
N GLU A 34 -1.14 38.77 14.91
CA GLU A 34 -0.41 37.55 15.29
C GLU A 34 0.34 36.89 14.12
N ALA A 35 0.16 37.38 12.89
CA ALA A 35 0.73 36.78 11.68
C ALA A 35 2.06 37.44 11.28
N ASP A 36 2.98 36.65 10.72
CA ASP A 36 4.15 37.21 10.02
C ASP A 36 3.72 37.72 8.65
N VAL A 37 3.48 39.04 8.57
CA VAL A 37 3.00 39.71 7.36
C VAL A 37 4.16 40.33 6.58
N MET A 38 4.14 40.08 5.27
CA MET A 38 5.03 40.69 4.28
C MET A 38 4.21 41.60 3.37
N ARG A 39 4.27 42.91 3.62
CA ARG A 39 3.54 43.91 2.82
C ARG A 39 4.28 44.18 1.52
N ILE A 40 3.65 43.85 0.39
CA ILE A 40 4.27 43.96 -0.94
C ILE A 40 4.59 45.41 -1.29
N ASN A 41 3.75 46.35 -0.85
CA ASN A 41 3.97 47.78 -1.08
C ASN A 41 5.22 48.35 -0.37
N THR A 42 5.82 47.61 0.56
CA THR A 42 7.06 48.02 1.26
C THR A 42 8.33 47.49 0.61
N TRP A 43 8.20 46.68 -0.45
CA TRP A 43 9.34 46.05 -1.09
C TRP A 43 10.11 47.04 -1.97
N PRO A 44 11.45 46.89 -2.09
CA PRO A 44 12.26 47.85 -2.81
C PRO A 44 12.03 47.78 -4.31
N LEU A 45 12.02 48.95 -4.96
CA LEU A 45 12.12 49.06 -6.41
C LEU A 45 13.57 48.76 -6.82
N HIS A 46 13.85 47.50 -7.18
CA HIS A 46 15.19 47.04 -7.54
C HIS A 46 15.11 45.94 -8.62
N PRO A 47 16.05 45.84 -9.59
CA PRO A 47 15.99 44.83 -10.65
C PRO A 47 15.95 43.37 -10.17
N CYS A 48 16.47 43.11 -8.96
CA CYS A 48 16.40 41.80 -8.32
C CYS A 48 15.04 41.47 -7.69
N VAL A 49 14.09 42.40 -7.66
CA VAL A 49 12.74 42.21 -7.15
C VAL A 49 11.78 42.54 -8.28
N GLN A 50 11.33 41.51 -8.99
CA GLN A 50 10.42 41.66 -10.11
C GLN A 50 9.04 41.17 -9.68
N MET A 51 8.02 41.93 -10.04
CA MET A 51 6.63 41.62 -9.75
C MET A 51 5.80 41.89 -10.98
N ARG A 52 4.91 40.98 -11.31
CA ARG A 52 3.85 41.27 -12.27
C ARG A 52 2.75 42.05 -11.55
N ARG A 53 2.49 43.28 -12.01
CA ARG A 53 1.41 44.14 -11.52
C ARG A 53 0.50 44.52 -12.67
N GLY A 54 -0.78 44.69 -12.38
CA GLY A 54 -1.78 45.11 -13.36
C GLY A 54 -2.66 43.98 -13.87
N ASP A 55 -3.67 44.36 -14.63
CA ASP A 55 -4.65 43.42 -15.18
C ASP A 55 -4.06 42.63 -16.35
N ARG A 56 -4.41 41.34 -16.46
CA ARG A 56 -4.07 40.52 -17.62
C ARG A 56 -4.84 41.03 -18.84
N THR A 57 -4.16 41.22 -19.97
CA THR A 57 -4.81 41.52 -21.25
C THR A 57 -5.40 40.23 -21.84
N GLU A 58 -6.53 40.33 -22.55
CA GLU A 58 -7.23 39.16 -23.12
C GLU A 58 -6.37 38.36 -24.12
N ASP A 59 -5.38 38.99 -24.76
CA ASP A 59 -4.44 38.32 -25.67
C ASP A 59 -3.50 37.35 -24.91
N GLU A 60 -3.15 37.62 -23.65
CA GLU A 60 -2.37 36.69 -22.79
C GLU A 60 -3.21 35.51 -22.26
N ALA A 61 -4.55 35.61 -22.31
CA ALA A 61 -5.45 34.57 -21.84
C ALA A 61 -5.64 33.43 -22.86
N ASN A 62 -5.50 33.72 -24.16
CA ASN A 62 -5.55 32.70 -25.22
C ASN A 62 -4.24 31.90 -25.37
N ASP A 63 -3.10 32.49 -24.98
CA ASP A 63 -1.78 31.83 -24.99
C ASP A 63 -1.49 31.04 -23.69
N ALA A 64 -2.47 30.94 -22.78
CA ALA A 64 -2.35 30.24 -21.49
C ALA A 64 -2.04 28.73 -21.60
N ALA A 65 -2.14 28.14 -22.79
CA ALA A 65 -1.74 26.75 -23.05
C ALA A 65 -0.26 26.59 -23.43
N GLU A 66 0.43 27.66 -23.87
CA GLU A 66 1.81 27.60 -24.38
C GLU A 66 2.83 28.45 -23.60
N MET A 67 2.42 29.40 -22.76
CA MET A 67 3.34 30.09 -21.85
C MET A 67 3.72 29.18 -20.67
N GLU A 68 4.98 28.75 -20.59
CA GLU A 68 5.58 28.35 -19.30
C GLU A 68 5.22 29.43 -18.27
N MET A 69 4.43 29.06 -17.24
CA MET A 69 3.82 30.02 -16.32
C MET A 69 4.89 30.91 -15.67
N GLU A 70 5.05 32.13 -16.17
CA GLU A 70 5.97 33.07 -15.54
C GLU A 70 5.53 33.31 -14.08
N PRO A 71 6.46 33.27 -13.12
CA PRO A 71 6.14 33.48 -11.71
C PRO A 71 5.58 34.89 -11.49
N LEU A 72 4.64 34.99 -10.54
CA LEU A 72 4.02 36.26 -10.13
C LEU A 72 5.07 37.25 -9.58
N ILE A 73 6.04 36.71 -8.83
CA ILE A 73 7.10 37.47 -8.19
C ILE A 73 8.41 36.69 -8.32
N ARG A 74 9.49 37.38 -8.73
CA ARG A 74 10.86 36.87 -8.74
C ARG A 74 11.72 37.68 -7.78
N ILE A 75 12.47 37.01 -6.92
CA ILE A 75 13.40 37.66 -5.98
C ILE A 75 14.78 37.03 -6.07
N GLN A 76 15.72 37.77 -6.66
CA GLN A 76 17.11 37.38 -6.79
C GLN A 76 17.96 37.91 -5.65
N ARG A 77 19.06 37.22 -5.36
CA ARG A 77 20.08 37.73 -4.46
C ARG A 77 20.81 38.93 -5.07
N ALA A 78 20.53 40.14 -4.56
CA ALA A 78 21.26 41.35 -4.92
C ALA A 78 22.76 41.23 -4.58
N ARG A 79 23.62 41.69 -5.50
CA ARG A 79 25.07 41.80 -5.30
C ARG A 79 25.37 43.17 -4.71
N LEU A 80 26.07 43.18 -3.57
CA LEU A 80 26.46 44.42 -2.91
C LEU A 80 27.85 44.87 -3.38
N THR A 81 28.05 46.17 -3.53
CA THR A 81 29.36 46.78 -3.81
C THR A 81 30.03 47.23 -2.51
N PRO A 82 31.37 47.11 -2.41
CA PRO A 82 32.08 47.54 -1.22
C PRO A 82 32.06 49.08 -1.08
N CYS A 83 31.92 49.56 0.16
CA CYS A 83 32.02 50.99 0.48
C CYS A 83 33.36 51.57 -0.01
N PRO A 84 33.37 52.75 -0.65
CA PRO A 84 34.59 53.39 -1.11
C PRO A 84 35.55 53.62 0.07
N GLY A 85 36.78 53.12 -0.06
CA GLY A 85 37.80 53.26 0.98
C GLY A 85 38.16 54.73 1.23
N PRO A 86 38.30 55.16 2.50
CA PRO A 86 38.73 56.51 2.82
C PRO A 86 40.20 56.73 2.40
N PRO A 87 40.57 57.97 2.03
CA PRO A 87 41.97 58.34 1.81
C PRO A 87 42.88 57.98 2.99
N ALA A 88 44.14 57.64 2.73
CA ALA A 88 45.09 57.19 3.75
C ALA A 88 45.29 58.20 4.91
N ILE A 89 45.09 59.50 4.65
CA ILE A 89 45.17 60.56 5.68
C ILE A 89 44.05 60.46 6.74
N LEU A 90 42.96 59.76 6.44
CA LEU A 90 41.83 59.51 7.34
C LEU A 90 41.97 58.18 8.12
N ASP A 91 43.04 57.41 7.89
CA ASP A 91 43.19 56.09 8.49
C ASP A 91 43.29 56.15 10.03
N GLY A 92 42.41 55.39 10.68
CA GLY A 92 42.23 55.40 12.14
C GLY A 92 41.68 56.70 12.74
N TRP A 93 41.13 57.61 11.93
CA TRP A 93 40.38 58.79 12.42
C TRP A 93 38.86 58.62 12.34
N LEU A 94 38.35 57.66 11.58
CA LEU A 94 36.92 57.37 11.47
C LEU A 94 36.45 56.44 12.60
N LYS A 95 35.29 56.74 13.18
CA LYS A 95 34.63 55.85 14.16
C LYS A 95 34.14 54.56 13.46
N PRO A 96 34.08 53.42 14.16
CA PRO A 96 33.56 52.16 13.59
C PRO A 96 32.14 52.31 13.03
N GLY A 97 31.84 51.60 11.95
CA GLY A 97 30.50 51.57 11.34
C GLY A 97 30.37 52.42 10.06
N TRP A 98 31.37 53.22 9.71
CA TRP A 98 31.36 54.04 8.48
C TRP A 98 31.22 53.21 7.18
N GLN A 99 31.50 51.92 7.19
CA GLN A 99 31.28 51.03 6.03
C GLN A 99 29.80 50.72 5.78
N SER A 100 28.92 50.91 6.76
CA SER A 100 27.49 50.63 6.63
C SER A 100 26.79 51.71 5.80
N VAL A 101 25.87 51.29 4.93
CA VAL A 101 25.07 52.18 4.08
C VAL A 101 24.17 53.13 4.90
N ASP A 102 23.70 52.67 6.06
CA ASP A 102 22.76 53.41 6.93
C ASP A 102 23.47 54.24 8.02
N ALA A 103 24.78 54.06 8.20
CA ALA A 103 25.53 54.79 9.21
C ALA A 103 26.06 56.13 8.66
N GLU A 104 26.14 57.15 9.52
CA GLU A 104 26.87 58.37 9.20
C GLU A 104 28.38 58.19 9.46
N ALA A 105 29.21 58.74 8.56
CA ALA A 105 30.65 58.73 8.75
C ALA A 105 31.05 59.79 9.79
N GLN A 106 31.38 59.35 11.00
CA GLN A 106 31.83 60.22 12.09
C GLN A 106 33.34 60.12 12.30
N VAL A 107 33.96 61.25 12.65
CA VAL A 107 35.40 61.34 12.98
C VAL A 107 35.64 61.34 14.50
N LEU A 108 36.84 60.94 14.90
CA LEU A 108 37.38 61.10 16.24
C LEU A 108 37.87 62.54 16.40
N GLU A 109 37.44 63.25 17.44
CA GLU A 109 37.80 64.66 17.66
C GLU A 109 39.31 64.84 17.91
N SER A 110 39.95 63.88 18.57
CA SER A 110 41.39 63.86 18.80
C SER A 110 41.95 62.44 18.86
N ARG A 111 43.24 62.30 18.54
CA ARG A 111 43.96 61.02 18.57
C ARG A 111 45.36 61.21 19.16
N ASN A 112 45.79 60.22 19.93
CA ASN A 112 47.12 60.18 20.54
C ASN A 112 48.09 59.40 19.64
N PHE A 113 49.23 60.01 19.33
CA PHE A 113 50.33 59.40 18.60
C PHE A 113 51.50 59.17 19.57
N GLN A 114 52.11 57.98 19.53
CA GLN A 114 53.34 57.70 20.26
C GLN A 114 54.54 57.94 19.35
N GLY A 115 55.35 58.94 19.67
CA GLY A 115 56.63 59.18 19.00
C GLY A 115 57.66 58.10 19.36
N LYS A 116 58.75 58.02 18.57
CA LYS A 116 59.86 57.07 18.78
C LYS A 116 60.50 57.14 20.18
N ASP A 117 60.29 58.24 20.91
CA ASP A 117 60.81 58.49 22.26
C ASP A 117 59.80 58.20 23.41
N LYS A 118 58.69 57.49 23.14
CA LYS A 118 57.59 57.22 24.10
C LYS A 118 56.86 58.46 24.64
N GLN A 119 57.06 59.64 24.06
CA GLN A 119 56.19 60.79 24.31
C GLN A 119 54.89 60.66 23.51
N THR A 120 53.77 60.85 24.20
CA THR A 120 52.43 60.84 23.62
C THR A 120 52.09 62.27 23.17
N SER A 121 51.89 62.48 21.87
CA SER A 121 51.39 63.74 21.33
C SER A 121 49.91 63.57 20.93
N THR A 122 49.04 64.41 21.48
CA THR A 122 47.62 64.47 21.08
C THR A 122 47.49 65.44 19.90
N ALA A 123 46.92 64.98 18.80
CA ALA A 123 46.52 65.86 17.70
C ALA A 123 44.98 65.89 17.61
N ALA A 124 44.42 67.05 17.32
CA ALA A 124 43.01 67.18 16.98
C ALA A 124 42.79 66.89 15.48
N PHE A 125 41.58 66.46 15.14
CA PHE A 125 41.25 66.15 13.74
C PHE A 125 41.41 67.38 12.83
N ILE A 126 41.05 68.56 13.35
CA ILE A 126 41.05 69.85 12.65
C ILE A 126 42.43 70.49 12.50
N ASP A 127 43.46 69.97 13.16
CA ASP A 127 44.82 70.54 13.11
C ASP A 127 45.47 70.42 11.72
N ASP A 128 44.87 69.61 10.84
CA ASP A 128 45.34 69.31 9.50
C ASP A 128 44.27 69.71 8.46
N PRO A 129 44.44 70.85 7.76
CA PRO A 129 43.47 71.33 6.78
C PRO A 129 43.27 70.35 5.61
N GLU A 130 44.31 69.61 5.22
CA GLU A 130 44.26 68.62 4.13
C GLU A 130 43.38 67.42 4.52
N ARG A 131 43.40 67.04 5.80
CA ARG A 131 42.53 66.00 6.36
C ARG A 131 41.06 66.39 6.33
N VAL A 132 40.74 67.63 6.71
CA VAL A 132 39.36 68.15 6.69
C VAL A 132 38.84 68.24 5.25
N ALA A 133 39.66 68.73 4.31
CA ALA A 133 39.31 68.76 2.90
C ALA A 133 39.07 67.35 2.33
N SER A 134 39.97 66.40 2.61
CA SER A 134 39.85 65.00 2.17
C SER A 134 38.60 64.31 2.73
N LEU A 135 38.22 64.61 3.97
CA LEU A 135 36.97 64.10 4.56
C LEU A 135 35.75 64.61 3.80
N ASN A 136 35.67 65.90 3.53
CA ASN A 136 34.52 66.50 2.84
C ASN A 136 34.38 65.94 1.41
N GLU A 137 35.48 65.77 0.68
CA GLU A 137 35.45 65.14 -0.64
C GLU A 137 35.02 63.67 -0.59
N TRP A 138 35.58 62.90 0.35
CA TRP A 138 35.24 61.48 0.49
C TRP A 138 33.80 61.25 0.96
N ILE A 139 33.26 62.09 1.86
CA ILE A 139 31.85 62.02 2.29
C ILE A 139 30.93 62.12 1.08
N VAL A 140 31.19 63.04 0.15
CA VAL A 140 30.38 63.20 -1.07
C VAL A 140 30.42 61.94 -1.93
N VAL A 141 31.59 61.30 -2.08
CA VAL A 141 31.73 60.04 -2.83
C VAL A 141 30.99 58.89 -2.13
N ARG A 142 31.14 58.79 -0.81
CA ARG A 142 30.48 57.79 0.02
C ARG A 142 28.97 57.95 0.01
N GLU A 143 28.46 59.16 0.06
CA GLU A 143 27.02 59.44 0.12
C GLU A 143 26.35 59.08 -1.21
N LYS A 144 26.98 59.40 -2.34
CA LYS A 144 26.56 58.90 -3.66
C LYS A 144 26.55 57.38 -3.76
N TRP A 145 27.57 56.72 -3.20
CA TRP A 145 27.60 55.26 -3.12
C TRP A 145 26.45 54.73 -2.25
N ALA A 146 26.24 55.31 -1.06
CA ALA A 146 25.20 54.88 -0.13
C ALA A 146 23.80 55.03 -0.74
N GLU A 147 23.52 56.13 -1.43
CA GLU A 147 22.26 56.35 -2.15
C GLU A 147 21.99 55.27 -3.22
N ALA A 148 23.02 54.91 -4.00
CA ALA A 148 22.91 53.87 -5.01
C ALA A 148 22.82 52.45 -4.42
N GLU A 149 23.48 52.21 -3.28
CA GLU A 149 23.59 50.90 -2.63
C GLU A 149 22.38 50.57 -1.72
N ARG A 150 21.66 51.59 -1.22
CA ARG A 150 20.46 51.42 -0.36
C ARG A 150 19.43 50.45 -0.96
N PRO A 151 18.95 50.61 -2.21
CA PRO A 151 17.97 49.69 -2.80
C PRO A 151 18.48 48.25 -2.87
N ALA A 152 19.76 48.04 -3.18
CA ALA A 152 20.38 46.71 -3.25
C ALA A 152 20.47 46.06 -1.86
N THR A 153 20.79 46.84 -0.82
CA THR A 153 20.83 46.37 0.57
C THR A 153 19.45 45.94 1.06
N VAL A 154 18.40 46.74 0.79
CA VAL A 154 17.03 46.39 1.15
C VAL A 154 16.56 45.15 0.37
N ALA A 155 16.90 45.03 -0.92
CA ALA A 155 16.59 43.83 -1.71
C ALA A 155 17.29 42.58 -1.18
N ARG A 156 18.53 42.72 -0.70
CA ARG A 156 19.29 41.64 -0.08
C ARG A 156 18.66 41.17 1.23
N GLN A 157 18.21 42.09 2.08
CA GLN A 157 17.50 41.78 3.33
C GLN A 157 16.15 41.10 3.06
N LEU A 158 15.41 41.55 2.05
CA LEU A 158 14.18 40.90 1.61
C LEU A 158 14.44 39.45 1.18
N PHE A 159 15.46 39.21 0.35
CA PHE A 159 15.86 37.86 -0.04
C PHE A 159 16.16 36.96 1.16
N GLU A 160 16.89 37.47 2.15
CA GLU A 160 17.21 36.72 3.38
C GLU A 160 15.95 36.39 4.21
N ARG A 161 15.00 37.33 4.28
CA ARG A 161 13.69 37.09 4.92
C ARG A 161 12.88 36.02 4.20
N ILE A 162 12.82 36.05 2.86
CA ILE A 162 12.13 35.02 2.06
C ILE A 162 12.83 33.66 2.19
N HIS A 163 14.15 33.63 2.26
CA HIS A 163 14.89 32.40 2.50
C HIS A 163 14.56 31.78 3.88
N ALA A 164 14.43 32.60 4.92
CA ALA A 164 14.00 32.15 6.24
C ALA A 164 12.57 31.59 6.21
N LEU A 165 11.65 32.26 5.52
CA LEU A 165 10.27 31.80 5.30
C LEU A 165 10.23 30.46 4.57
N TRP A 166 10.95 30.33 3.45
CA TRP A 166 11.06 29.08 2.70
C TRP A 166 11.60 27.94 3.56
N THR A 167 12.65 28.20 4.35
CA THR A 167 13.24 27.19 5.25
C THR A 167 12.24 26.72 6.32
N MET A 168 11.43 27.64 6.85
CA MET A 168 10.36 27.30 7.79
C MET A 168 9.25 26.48 7.12
N MET A 169 8.82 26.87 5.92
CA MET A 169 7.82 26.12 5.14
C MET A 169 8.30 24.71 4.77
N GLN A 170 9.60 24.49 4.54
CA GLN A 170 10.14 23.13 4.33
C GLN A 170 10.05 22.24 5.58
N ARG A 171 10.05 22.83 6.78
CA ARG A 171 9.95 22.10 8.06
C ARG A 171 8.50 21.89 8.51
N GLU A 172 7.62 22.85 8.22
CA GLU A 172 6.25 22.91 8.75
C GLU A 172 5.15 22.97 7.65
N GLY A 173 5.48 22.74 6.38
CA GLY A 173 4.58 22.94 5.22
C GLY A 173 3.31 22.08 5.18
N ASP A 174 3.24 21.02 6.00
CA ASP A 174 2.02 20.24 6.19
C ASP A 174 0.98 20.97 7.06
N ARG A 175 1.38 22.02 7.80
CA ARG A 175 0.52 22.75 8.76
C ARG A 175 0.07 24.11 8.24
N VAL A 176 0.96 24.80 7.52
CA VAL A 176 0.74 26.16 7.03
C VAL A 176 0.81 26.22 5.51
N GLU A 177 0.12 27.18 4.94
CA GLU A 177 0.19 27.54 3.53
C GLU A 177 0.45 29.03 3.38
N LEU A 178 1.06 29.40 2.26
CA LEU A 178 1.37 30.79 1.91
C LEU A 178 0.23 31.37 1.07
N VAL A 179 -0.24 32.54 1.49
CA VAL A 179 -1.35 33.23 0.85
C VAL A 179 -0.92 34.62 0.44
N LEU A 180 -1.20 34.96 -0.82
CA LEU A 180 -1.22 36.31 -1.34
C LEU A 180 -2.63 36.87 -1.14
N ALA A 181 -2.74 38.01 -0.48
CA ALA A 181 -4.03 38.60 -0.17
C ALA A 181 -4.05 40.10 -0.43
N ASP A 182 -5.25 40.61 -0.68
CA ASP A 182 -5.48 42.02 -0.95
C ASP A 182 -6.91 42.44 -0.54
N GLY A 183 -7.20 43.74 -0.62
CA GLY A 183 -8.48 44.32 -0.21
C GLY A 183 -8.61 44.30 1.29
N MET A 184 -7.88 45.16 1.97
CA MET A 184 -7.94 45.25 3.43
C MET A 184 -9.29 45.83 3.86
N LEU A 185 -10.15 45.00 4.44
CA LEU A 185 -11.46 45.40 4.94
C LEU A 185 -11.34 45.86 6.39
N SER A 186 -11.86 47.05 6.70
CA SER A 186 -11.98 47.62 8.04
C SER A 186 -13.44 47.76 8.42
N VAL A 187 -13.88 47.04 9.45
CA VAL A 187 -15.19 47.18 10.08
C VAL A 187 -14.99 47.38 11.57
N ALA A 188 -14.94 48.65 11.99
CA ALA A 188 -14.60 49.03 13.36
C ALA A 188 -15.53 48.41 14.41
N GLU A 189 -16.84 48.38 14.14
CA GLU A 189 -17.85 47.81 15.04
C GLU A 189 -17.63 46.32 15.36
N HIS A 190 -16.98 45.59 14.46
CA HIS A 190 -16.76 44.15 14.58
C HIS A 190 -15.29 43.79 14.85
N PHE A 191 -14.43 44.80 15.04
CA PHE A 191 -12.98 44.68 15.21
C PHE A 191 -12.32 43.92 14.05
N ILE A 192 -12.78 44.15 12.82
CA ILE A 192 -12.24 43.51 11.62
C ILE A 192 -11.27 44.48 10.95
N GLN A 193 -10.04 44.04 10.74
CA GLN A 193 -9.03 44.65 9.88
C GLN A 193 -8.21 43.55 9.20
N HIS A 194 -8.78 42.95 8.15
CA HIS A 194 -8.20 41.78 7.49
C HIS A 194 -8.48 41.80 5.98
N PRO A 195 -7.57 41.28 5.12
CA PRO A 195 -7.82 41.18 3.69
C PRO A 195 -9.00 40.24 3.38
N VAL A 196 -9.78 40.58 2.35
CA VAL A 196 -10.94 39.80 1.91
C VAL A 196 -10.72 39.00 0.63
N LEU A 197 -9.73 39.36 -0.19
CA LEU A 197 -9.38 38.61 -1.40
C LEU A 197 -8.11 37.81 -1.14
N MET A 198 -8.14 36.51 -1.40
CA MET A 198 -7.04 35.60 -1.07
C MET A 198 -6.73 34.67 -2.24
N GLN A 199 -5.46 34.42 -2.46
CA GLN A 199 -4.98 33.45 -3.44
C GLN A 199 -3.84 32.65 -2.82
N ARG A 200 -3.95 31.33 -2.86
CA ARG A 200 -2.87 30.44 -2.45
C ARG A 200 -1.73 30.51 -3.46
N ILE A 201 -0.50 30.65 -2.97
CA ILE A 201 0.70 30.73 -3.79
C ILE A 201 1.76 29.73 -3.33
N ASN A 202 2.63 29.33 -4.25
CA ASN A 202 3.75 28.44 -3.97
C ASN A 202 5.06 29.21 -3.99
N LEU A 203 5.96 28.86 -3.08
CA LEU A 203 7.29 29.44 -2.99
C LEU A 203 8.34 28.40 -3.36
N GLU A 204 9.02 28.64 -4.47
CA GLU A 204 10.07 27.78 -5.02
C GLU A 204 11.42 28.49 -4.97
N PHE A 205 12.48 27.70 -4.79
CA PHE A 205 13.86 28.19 -4.79
C PHE A 205 14.62 27.52 -5.92
N ASP A 206 15.17 28.30 -6.84
CA ASP A 206 16.11 27.83 -7.84
C ASP A 206 17.53 27.86 -7.25
N PRO A 207 18.22 26.72 -7.11
CA PRO A 207 19.60 26.70 -6.63
C PRO A 207 20.63 27.07 -7.71
N ALA A 208 20.29 26.97 -9.00
CA ALA A 208 21.21 27.28 -10.10
C ALA A 208 21.40 28.79 -10.25
N LEU A 209 20.31 29.53 -10.14
CA LEU A 209 20.28 30.98 -10.02
C LEU A 209 19.67 31.29 -8.66
N PRO A 210 20.40 31.80 -7.66
CA PRO A 210 19.91 31.97 -6.28
C PRO A 210 18.75 32.98 -6.23
N GLU A 211 17.55 32.47 -6.53
CA GLU A 211 16.34 33.20 -6.84
C GLU A 211 15.14 32.44 -6.27
N PHE A 212 14.17 33.20 -5.74
CA PHE A 212 12.88 32.68 -5.32
C PHE A 212 11.80 33.05 -6.33
N HIS A 213 10.92 32.09 -6.61
CA HIS A 213 9.75 32.25 -7.46
C HIS A 213 8.49 32.07 -6.64
N PHE A 214 7.57 33.03 -6.75
CA PHE A 214 6.21 32.90 -6.24
C PHE A 214 5.28 32.57 -7.39
N ASN A 215 4.71 31.37 -7.37
CA ASN A 215 3.83 30.88 -8.41
C ASN A 215 2.38 30.91 -7.93
N ALA A 216 1.46 31.27 -8.81
CA ALA A 216 0.03 31.08 -8.55
C ALA A 216 -0.23 29.60 -8.26
N GLY A 217 -0.99 29.30 -7.20
CA GLY A 217 -1.47 27.94 -6.95
C GLY A 217 -2.45 27.48 -8.03
N THR A 218 -2.83 26.19 -8.00
CA THR A 218 -3.93 25.66 -8.83
C THR A 218 -5.30 26.21 -8.42
N GLU A 219 -5.39 26.70 -7.19
CA GLU A 219 -6.62 27.21 -6.61
C GLU A 219 -6.92 28.60 -7.16
N LYS A 220 -8.19 28.86 -7.45
CA LYS A 220 -8.66 30.18 -7.87
C LYS A 220 -8.54 31.16 -6.72
N VAL A 221 -8.56 32.45 -7.07
CA VAL A 221 -8.74 33.52 -6.11
C VAL A 221 -10.09 33.33 -5.41
N GLU A 222 -10.10 33.46 -4.08
CA GLU A 222 -11.27 33.25 -3.23
C GLU A 222 -11.54 34.45 -2.33
N LEU A 223 -12.81 34.61 -1.93
CA LEU A 223 -13.20 35.55 -0.90
C LEU A 223 -13.00 34.96 0.50
N HIS A 224 -12.68 35.80 1.47
CA HIS A 224 -12.64 35.41 2.88
C HIS A 224 -14.06 35.30 3.48
N ARG A 225 -14.82 34.29 3.02
CA ARG A 225 -16.23 34.07 3.41
C ARG A 225 -16.42 34.03 4.93
N ALA A 226 -15.53 33.31 5.62
CA ALA A 226 -15.57 33.16 7.07
C ALA A 226 -15.43 34.49 7.81
N LEU A 227 -14.63 35.44 7.30
CA LEU A 227 -14.48 36.78 7.87
C LEU A 227 -15.75 37.61 7.64
N LEU A 228 -16.29 37.60 6.41
CA LEU A 228 -17.48 38.37 6.06
C LEU A 228 -18.71 37.95 6.88
N ARG A 229 -18.84 36.66 7.19
CA ARG A 229 -19.93 36.12 8.02
C ARG A 229 -19.89 36.55 9.48
N LEU A 230 -18.76 37.07 9.96
CA LEU A 230 -18.68 37.63 11.32
C LEU A 230 -19.49 38.93 11.46
N VAL A 231 -19.86 39.56 10.33
CA VAL A 231 -20.69 40.76 10.29
C VAL A 231 -22.16 40.37 10.15
N PRO A 232 -23.02 40.55 11.18
CA PRO A 232 -24.40 40.07 11.16
C PRO A 232 -25.30 40.70 10.09
N SER A 233 -24.95 41.90 9.59
CA SER A 233 -25.69 42.56 8.51
C SER A 233 -25.42 41.95 7.13
N ILE A 234 -24.37 41.14 6.97
CA ILE A 234 -24.03 40.51 5.70
C ILE A 234 -24.76 39.17 5.57
N GLU A 235 -25.67 39.09 4.60
CA GLU A 235 -26.38 37.86 4.30
C GLU A 235 -25.56 36.93 3.40
N GLY A 236 -25.63 35.61 3.65
CA GLY A 236 -24.87 34.62 2.89
C GLY A 236 -25.11 34.64 1.37
N ARG A 237 -26.32 35.02 0.93
CA ARG A 237 -26.64 35.18 -0.51
C ARG A 237 -25.85 36.30 -1.18
N MET A 238 -25.47 37.34 -0.44
CA MET A 238 -24.67 38.45 -0.96
C MET A 238 -23.22 37.99 -1.17
N ILE A 239 -22.69 37.20 -0.22
CA ILE A 239 -21.36 36.58 -0.36
C ILE A 239 -21.34 35.67 -1.58
N ALA A 240 -22.35 34.78 -1.73
CA ALA A 240 -22.46 33.89 -2.88
C ALA A 240 -22.60 34.63 -4.23
N HIS A 241 -23.22 35.81 -4.24
CA HIS A 241 -23.28 36.66 -5.43
C HIS A 241 -21.89 37.16 -5.84
N PHE A 242 -21.07 37.61 -4.89
CA PHE A 242 -19.70 38.06 -5.18
C PHE A 242 -18.72 36.91 -5.45
N ASP A 243 -18.94 35.72 -4.87
CA ASP A 243 -18.23 34.51 -5.29
C ASP A 243 -18.47 34.25 -6.79
N LYS A 244 -19.73 34.37 -7.23
CA LYS A 244 -20.09 34.20 -8.64
C LYS A 244 -19.54 35.32 -9.54
N ASP A 245 -19.56 36.59 -9.08
CA ASP A 245 -18.91 37.71 -9.80
C ASP A 245 -17.42 37.41 -10.00
N LEU A 246 -16.73 36.89 -8.97
CA LEU A 246 -15.33 36.50 -9.06
C LEU A 246 -15.07 35.30 -9.99
N GLU A 247 -16.03 34.38 -10.12
CA GLU A 247 -15.95 33.28 -11.09
C GLU A 247 -16.16 33.74 -12.54
N GLU A 248 -17.10 34.66 -12.77
CA GLU A 248 -17.44 35.21 -14.10
C GLU A 248 -16.42 36.26 -14.56
N GLN A 249 -15.89 37.06 -13.63
CA GLN A 249 -14.88 38.10 -13.85
C GLN A 249 -13.72 37.94 -12.84
N PRO A 250 -12.76 37.03 -13.12
CA PRO A 250 -11.64 36.79 -12.22
C PRO A 250 -10.77 38.03 -12.04
N VAL A 251 -10.47 38.36 -10.78
CA VAL A 251 -9.51 39.41 -10.41
C VAL A 251 -8.32 38.82 -9.65
N GLU A 252 -7.16 39.46 -9.70
CA GLU A 252 -5.94 39.01 -9.03
C GLU A 252 -5.57 39.95 -7.86
N PRO A 253 -5.00 39.46 -6.75
CA PRO A 253 -4.53 40.33 -5.67
C PRO A 253 -3.49 41.38 -6.09
N LEU A 254 -2.71 41.13 -7.14
CA LEU A 254 -1.75 42.08 -7.73
C LEU A 254 -2.30 42.78 -8.99
N GLY A 255 -3.60 42.65 -9.25
CA GLY A 255 -4.29 43.27 -10.37
C GLY A 255 -4.40 44.80 -10.24
N GLY A 256 -4.87 45.44 -11.30
CA GLY A 256 -5.01 46.89 -11.40
C GLY A 256 -6.46 47.34 -11.22
N GLU A 257 -6.98 48.01 -12.25
CA GLU A 257 -8.31 48.64 -12.26
C GLU A 257 -9.44 47.61 -12.09
N SER A 258 -9.30 46.40 -12.63
CA SER A 258 -10.29 45.32 -12.47
C SER A 258 -10.53 45.00 -11.00
N THR A 259 -9.44 44.93 -10.22
CA THR A 259 -9.44 44.54 -8.81
C THR A 259 -9.97 45.66 -7.92
N GLU A 260 -9.62 46.90 -8.24
CA GLU A 260 -10.22 48.09 -7.59
C GLU A 260 -11.72 48.18 -7.86
N GLY A 261 -12.13 47.96 -9.11
CA GLY A 261 -13.52 47.91 -9.52
C GLY A 261 -14.30 46.83 -8.75
N PHE A 262 -13.71 45.66 -8.57
CA PHE A 262 -14.29 44.58 -7.76
C PHE A 262 -14.45 45.01 -6.29
N PHE A 263 -13.42 45.57 -5.65
CA PHE A 263 -13.52 46.01 -4.26
C PHE A 263 -14.55 47.12 -4.04
N ARG A 264 -14.68 48.06 -4.99
CA ARG A 264 -15.71 49.09 -4.96
C ARG A 264 -17.12 48.49 -4.99
N ARG A 265 -17.36 47.51 -5.87
CA ARG A 265 -18.64 46.79 -5.91
C ARG A 265 -18.87 45.97 -4.64
N LEU A 266 -17.83 45.29 -4.16
CA LEU A 266 -17.89 44.43 -2.97
C LEU A 266 -18.33 45.24 -1.73
N VAL A 267 -17.65 46.34 -1.42
CA VAL A 267 -17.96 47.12 -0.20
C VAL A 267 -19.33 47.79 -0.28
N GLN A 268 -19.72 48.30 -1.46
CA GLN A 268 -21.02 48.94 -1.68
C GLN A 268 -22.18 47.94 -1.72
N GLY A 269 -21.92 46.69 -2.12
CA GLY A 269 -22.92 45.63 -2.12
C GLY A 269 -23.09 44.95 -0.76
N LEU A 270 -22.04 44.89 0.05
CA LEU A 270 -22.07 44.27 1.38
C LEU A 270 -22.52 45.22 2.50
N PHE A 271 -22.27 46.53 2.35
CA PHE A 271 -22.55 47.53 3.39
C PHE A 271 -23.33 48.72 2.81
N ASN A 272 -24.29 49.24 3.57
CA ASN A 272 -25.13 50.37 3.15
C ASN A 272 -24.34 51.69 3.02
N ASP A 273 -23.33 51.88 3.88
CA ASP A 273 -22.43 53.04 3.96
C ASP A 273 -20.98 52.65 3.66
N GLY A 274 -20.79 51.58 2.87
CA GLY A 274 -19.48 51.05 2.53
C GLY A 274 -18.66 51.97 1.62
N GLU A 275 -17.41 52.24 1.98
CA GLU A 275 -16.52 53.14 1.24
C GLU A 275 -15.26 52.42 0.71
N PHE A 276 -14.94 52.63 -0.57
CA PHE A 276 -13.66 52.24 -1.13
C PHE A 276 -12.67 53.41 -1.00
N LEU A 277 -11.53 53.18 -0.36
CA LEU A 277 -10.48 54.18 -0.16
C LEU A 277 -9.31 53.90 -1.11
N GLU A 278 -8.94 54.90 -1.94
CA GLU A 278 -7.79 54.80 -2.84
C GLU A 278 -6.47 54.75 -2.06
N GLU A 279 -6.35 55.57 -1.01
CA GLU A 279 -5.22 55.53 -0.08
C GLU A 279 -5.71 55.61 1.37
N LYS A 280 -5.19 54.71 2.22
CA LYS A 280 -5.39 54.81 3.67
C LYS A 280 -4.22 55.52 4.33
N VAL A 281 -4.50 56.65 4.98
CA VAL A 281 -3.53 57.30 5.87
C VAL A 281 -3.32 56.42 7.10
N ARG A 282 -2.06 56.11 7.42
CA ARG A 282 -1.73 55.27 8.57
C ARG A 282 -2.17 55.96 9.87
N GLY A 283 -2.85 55.21 10.74
CA GLY A 283 -3.27 55.68 12.07
C GLY A 283 -4.64 56.36 12.12
N THR A 284 -5.32 56.56 10.99
CA THR A 284 -6.71 57.04 10.98
C THR A 284 -7.69 55.88 11.05
N ALA A 285 -8.53 55.86 12.09
CA ALA A 285 -9.67 54.95 12.17
C ALA A 285 -10.72 55.34 11.13
N THR A 286 -11.32 54.36 10.46
CA THR A 286 -12.45 54.59 9.55
C THR A 286 -13.74 54.64 10.36
N SER A 287 -14.59 55.63 10.09
CA SER A 287 -15.90 55.76 10.75
C SER A 287 -16.95 54.83 10.16
N HIS A 288 -16.79 54.46 8.88
CA HIS A 288 -17.65 53.56 8.14
C HIS A 288 -16.90 52.26 7.77
N PRO A 289 -17.61 51.19 7.38
CA PRO A 289 -17.00 50.04 6.75
C PRO A 289 -16.23 50.46 5.50
N SER A 290 -14.94 50.16 5.44
CA SER A 290 -14.09 50.62 4.34
C SER A 290 -13.17 49.53 3.83
N ILE A 291 -12.84 49.57 2.54
CA ILE A 291 -11.87 48.67 1.91
C ILE A 291 -10.83 49.48 1.12
N TRP A 292 -9.56 49.06 1.15
CA TRP A 292 -8.48 49.65 0.34
C TRP A 292 -7.52 48.58 -0.17
N ARG A 293 -6.73 48.93 -1.19
CA ARG A 293 -5.66 48.08 -1.74
C ARG A 293 -4.48 48.01 -0.75
N GLU A 294 -4.14 46.82 -0.28
CA GLU A 294 -2.94 46.57 0.52
C GLU A 294 -2.45 45.14 0.27
N PRO A 295 -1.86 44.88 -0.91
CA PRO A 295 -1.39 43.55 -1.24
C PRO A 295 -0.30 43.11 -0.26
N LEU A 296 -0.48 41.93 0.29
CA LEU A 296 0.38 41.36 1.32
C LEU A 296 0.45 39.85 1.21
N MET A 297 1.48 39.28 1.82
CA MET A 297 1.62 37.83 1.97
C MET A 297 1.74 37.47 3.44
N PHE A 298 1.11 36.36 3.81
CA PHE A 298 1.19 35.81 5.16
C PHE A 298 0.98 34.30 5.13
N LEU A 299 1.35 33.65 6.23
CA LEU A 299 1.12 32.22 6.43
C LEU A 299 -0.20 32.01 7.18
N ARG A 300 -1.03 31.08 6.70
CA ARG A 300 -2.25 30.65 7.40
C ARG A 300 -2.27 29.14 7.64
N PRO A 301 -2.97 28.64 8.67
CA PRO A 301 -3.16 27.21 8.86
C PRO A 301 -3.98 26.58 7.71
N ARG A 302 -3.60 25.39 7.25
CA ARG A 302 -4.34 24.65 6.20
C ARG A 302 -5.78 24.27 6.59
N THR A 303 -6.13 24.32 7.88
CA THR A 303 -7.51 24.10 8.35
C THR A 303 -8.47 25.23 7.98
N ALA A 304 -7.97 26.39 7.56
CA ALA A 304 -8.79 27.55 7.22
C ALA A 304 -9.79 27.26 6.08
N GLY A 305 -9.42 26.47 5.07
CA GLY A 305 -10.29 26.11 3.94
C GLY A 305 -11.43 25.15 4.26
N LEU A 306 -11.41 24.49 5.44
CA LEU A 306 -12.47 23.57 5.84
C LEU A 306 -13.79 24.30 6.06
N SER A 307 -13.78 25.50 6.62
CA SER A 307 -15.01 26.28 6.86
C SER A 307 -15.70 26.61 5.52
N THR A 308 -14.94 27.11 4.56
CA THR A 308 -15.41 27.37 3.18
C THR A 308 -16.00 26.11 2.54
N THR A 309 -15.34 24.95 2.69
CA THR A 309 -15.84 23.68 2.15
C THR A 309 -17.16 23.26 2.79
N LEU A 310 -17.28 23.38 4.12
CA LEU A 310 -18.52 23.08 4.85
C LEU A 310 -19.66 23.98 4.41
N ASP A 311 -19.36 25.25 4.11
CA ASP A 311 -20.35 26.19 3.60
C ASP A 311 -20.86 25.80 2.22
N TYR A 312 -19.99 25.41 1.28
CA TYR A 312 -20.43 24.90 -0.02
C TYR A 312 -21.29 23.65 0.11
N ILE A 313 -20.94 22.74 1.02
CA ILE A 313 -21.76 21.55 1.29
C ILE A 313 -23.14 21.94 1.81
N LEU A 314 -23.23 22.91 2.72
CA LEU A 314 -24.50 23.39 3.25
C LEU A 314 -25.36 24.09 2.19
N GLU A 315 -24.73 24.91 1.34
CA GLU A 315 -25.41 25.59 0.22
C GLU A 315 -25.96 24.60 -0.81
N ASP A 316 -25.18 23.59 -1.17
CA ASP A 316 -25.63 22.51 -2.06
C ASP A 316 -26.75 21.67 -1.41
N LEU A 317 -26.63 21.37 -0.11
CA LEU A 317 -27.68 20.68 0.64
C LEU A 317 -28.94 21.54 0.85
N ASP A 318 -28.91 22.86 0.70
CA ASP A 318 -30.12 23.69 0.78
C ASP A 318 -30.86 23.74 -0.58
N ASN A 319 -30.17 23.49 -1.70
CA ASN A 319 -30.77 23.46 -3.03
C ASN A 319 -31.79 22.32 -3.16
N LYS A 320 -33.05 22.62 -3.50
CA LYS A 320 -34.16 21.64 -3.55
C LYS A 320 -33.90 20.45 -4.48
N ASP A 321 -33.14 20.65 -5.55
CA ASP A 321 -32.86 19.61 -6.56
C ASP A 321 -31.72 18.66 -6.14
N THR A 322 -30.91 19.05 -5.15
CA THR A 322 -29.81 18.21 -4.66
C THR A 322 -30.33 17.04 -3.84
N GLN A 323 -29.96 15.83 -4.26
CA GLN A 323 -30.21 14.59 -3.52
C GLN A 323 -29.04 14.27 -2.60
N ALA A 324 -29.35 13.97 -1.34
CA ALA A 324 -28.34 13.55 -0.37
C ALA A 324 -27.63 12.27 -0.83
N PRO A 325 -26.27 12.24 -0.87
CA PRO A 325 -25.54 11.04 -1.18
C PRO A 325 -25.93 9.90 -0.23
N GLU A 326 -26.10 8.70 -0.77
CA GLU A 326 -26.58 7.56 0.01
C GLU A 326 -25.63 7.22 1.19
N GLY A 327 -24.32 7.29 0.96
CA GLY A 327 -23.33 7.03 2.00
C GLY A 327 -23.47 7.98 3.18
N LEU A 328 -23.67 9.27 2.91
CA LEU A 328 -23.89 10.30 3.94
C LEU A 328 -25.25 10.12 4.62
N SER A 329 -26.28 9.78 3.86
CA SER A 329 -27.63 9.50 4.39
C SER A 329 -27.62 8.38 5.44
N ARG A 330 -26.81 7.34 5.21
CA ARG A 330 -26.63 6.23 6.17
C ARG A 330 -25.90 6.65 7.43
N ILE A 331 -24.90 7.53 7.32
CA ILE A 331 -24.16 8.07 8.48
C ILE A 331 -25.11 8.81 9.42
N VAL A 332 -26.11 9.54 8.89
CA VAL A 332 -27.15 10.20 9.68
C VAL A 332 -28.35 9.30 10.04
N GLY A 333 -28.19 7.98 9.85
CA GLY A 333 -29.18 6.97 10.24
C GLY A 333 -30.45 6.95 9.40
N VAL A 334 -30.37 7.31 8.11
CA VAL A 334 -31.48 7.19 7.17
C VAL A 334 -31.20 6.08 6.17
N GLU A 335 -32.08 5.08 6.18
CA GLU A 335 -32.00 3.94 5.27
C GLU A 335 -32.73 4.25 3.95
N THR A 336 -32.07 3.95 2.83
CA THR A 336 -32.62 4.08 1.47
C THR A 336 -33.37 2.80 1.07
N LYS A 337 -34.27 2.87 0.08
CA LYS A 337 -35.12 1.73 -0.31
C LYS A 337 -34.35 0.47 -0.74
N ASP A 338 -33.14 0.60 -1.27
CA ASP A 338 -32.26 -0.55 -1.60
C ASP A 338 -31.83 -1.38 -0.37
N THR A 339 -32.05 -0.89 0.84
CA THR A 339 -31.62 -1.53 2.08
C THR A 339 -32.62 -2.58 2.59
N SER A 340 -33.89 -2.49 2.21
CA SER A 340 -34.91 -3.44 2.69
C SER A 340 -34.78 -4.83 2.08
N GLU A 341 -34.19 -4.95 0.89
CA GLU A 341 -33.96 -6.26 0.24
C GLU A 341 -32.83 -7.07 0.90
N ILE A 342 -31.88 -6.41 1.56
CA ILE A 342 -30.76 -7.11 2.23
C ILE A 342 -31.23 -7.67 3.59
N ARG A 343 -32.11 -6.96 4.31
CA ARG A 343 -32.57 -7.35 5.65
C ARG A 343 -33.63 -8.46 5.67
N THR A 344 -34.41 -8.66 4.61
CA THR A 344 -35.35 -9.80 4.55
C THR A 344 -34.66 -11.16 4.43
N SER A 345 -33.32 -11.20 4.35
CA SER A 345 -32.52 -12.43 4.37
C SER A 345 -31.94 -12.78 5.74
N SER A 346 -32.22 -12.00 6.80
CA SER A 346 -31.68 -12.22 8.15
C SER A 346 -32.61 -13.00 9.09
N ASP A 347 -33.34 -13.99 8.57
CA ASP A 347 -33.97 -15.03 9.39
C ASP A 347 -33.03 -16.25 9.47
N ASP A 348 -32.28 -16.31 10.56
CA ASP A 348 -31.91 -17.47 11.41
C ASP A 348 -31.89 -18.92 10.86
N LYS A 349 -31.49 -19.10 9.61
CA LYS A 349 -30.86 -20.36 9.18
C LYS A 349 -29.53 -19.99 8.57
N ALA A 350 -28.49 -20.74 8.96
CA ALA A 350 -27.20 -20.79 8.30
C ALA A 350 -27.40 -20.88 6.77
N SER A 351 -27.51 -19.71 6.15
CA SER A 351 -27.83 -19.57 4.75
C SER A 351 -26.53 -19.84 4.06
N ARG A 352 -26.39 -21.11 3.66
CA ARG A 352 -25.50 -21.56 2.62
C ARG A 352 -25.33 -20.42 1.63
N ILE A 353 -24.08 -20.01 1.48
CA ILE A 353 -23.56 -19.18 0.40
C ILE A 353 -24.50 -19.32 -0.80
N PRO A 354 -25.21 -18.27 -1.24
CA PRO A 354 -25.95 -18.34 -2.48
C PRO A 354 -24.95 -18.82 -3.52
N THR A 355 -25.25 -19.96 -4.16
CA THR A 355 -24.51 -20.53 -5.28
C THR A 355 -24.65 -19.63 -6.52
N GLY A 356 -24.35 -18.34 -6.35
CA GLY A 356 -23.91 -17.44 -7.39
C GLY A 356 -22.40 -17.44 -7.34
N THR A 357 -21.78 -17.55 -8.51
CA THR A 357 -20.33 -17.56 -8.75
C THR A 357 -19.58 -16.68 -7.74
N GLU A 358 -18.57 -17.23 -7.07
CA GLU A 358 -17.69 -16.44 -6.20
C GLU A 358 -17.26 -15.16 -6.94
N PRO A 359 -17.29 -13.99 -6.27
CA PRO A 359 -16.94 -12.74 -6.94
C PRO A 359 -15.54 -12.86 -7.52
N ASP A 360 -15.38 -12.49 -8.79
CA ASP A 360 -14.12 -12.59 -9.48
C ASP A 360 -13.12 -11.53 -8.97
N ILE A 361 -12.56 -11.77 -7.79
CA ILE A 361 -11.67 -10.83 -7.11
C ILE A 361 -10.29 -10.82 -7.78
N LEU A 362 -9.95 -9.66 -8.33
CA LEU A 362 -8.69 -9.38 -9.01
C LEU A 362 -7.77 -8.58 -8.09
N PHE A 363 -6.96 -9.28 -7.30
CA PHE A 363 -5.87 -8.68 -6.54
C PHE A 363 -4.57 -8.69 -7.35
N SER A 364 -3.81 -7.60 -7.24
CA SER A 364 -2.51 -7.46 -7.91
C SER A 364 -1.37 -8.14 -7.14
N LYS A 365 -1.54 -8.36 -5.83
CA LYS A 365 -0.55 -8.99 -4.95
C LYS A 365 -1.14 -10.18 -4.19
N PRO A 366 -0.28 -11.12 -3.70
CA PRO A 366 -0.75 -12.25 -2.90
C PRO A 366 -1.58 -11.80 -1.70
N ALA A 367 -2.67 -12.51 -1.41
CA ALA A 367 -3.55 -12.20 -0.30
C ALA A 367 -3.95 -13.45 0.48
N ASN A 368 -4.19 -13.31 1.78
CA ASN A 368 -4.73 -14.38 2.61
C ASN A 368 -6.27 -14.46 2.49
N GLU A 369 -6.86 -15.51 3.07
CA GLU A 369 -8.30 -15.75 3.00
C GLU A 369 -9.13 -14.61 3.62
N GLU A 370 -8.67 -14.05 4.74
CA GLU A 370 -9.30 -12.90 5.41
C GLU A 370 -9.34 -11.65 4.50
N GLN A 371 -8.27 -11.40 3.74
CA GLN A 371 -8.21 -10.29 2.78
C GLN A 371 -9.15 -10.51 1.59
N TYR A 372 -9.33 -11.75 1.13
CA TYR A 372 -10.36 -12.09 0.15
C TYR A 372 -11.77 -11.87 0.71
N GLU A 373 -12.00 -12.22 1.97
CA GLU A 373 -13.27 -12.01 2.63
C GLU A 373 -13.62 -10.52 2.75
N ILE A 374 -12.64 -9.66 3.03
CA ILE A 374 -12.84 -8.20 3.04
C ILE A 374 -13.39 -7.72 1.68
N ALA A 375 -12.78 -8.14 0.57
CA ALA A 375 -13.26 -7.77 -0.76
C ALA A 375 -14.64 -8.38 -1.09
N ALA A 376 -14.89 -9.63 -0.70
CA ALA A 376 -16.19 -10.27 -0.87
C ALA A 376 -17.30 -9.56 -0.08
N ARG A 377 -17.00 -9.12 1.16
CA ARG A 377 -17.90 -8.30 1.97
C ARG A 377 -18.14 -6.93 1.35
N LEU A 378 -17.10 -6.28 0.82
CA LEU A 378 -17.22 -4.99 0.13
C LEU A 378 -18.10 -5.04 -1.13
N MET A 379 -18.19 -6.20 -1.78
CA MET A 379 -19.09 -6.40 -2.93
C MET A 379 -20.57 -6.48 -2.52
N LYS A 380 -20.84 -6.96 -1.30
CA LYS A 380 -22.19 -7.13 -0.77
C LYS A 380 -22.65 -5.93 0.06
N ALA A 381 -21.71 -5.24 0.70
CA ALA A 381 -21.97 -4.15 1.62
C ALA A 381 -21.37 -2.83 1.11
N LYS A 382 -22.11 -1.72 1.30
CA LYS A 382 -21.65 -0.38 0.88
C LYS A 382 -20.56 0.20 1.80
N ALA A 383 -20.32 -0.40 2.96
CA ALA A 383 -19.26 -0.02 3.90
C ALA A 383 -18.72 -1.26 4.64
N VAL A 384 -17.40 -1.30 4.87
CA VAL A 384 -16.73 -2.38 5.59
C VAL A 384 -15.74 -1.78 6.58
N LEU A 385 -15.84 -2.17 7.85
CA LEU A 385 -14.85 -1.84 8.87
C LEU A 385 -13.80 -2.96 8.93
N VAL A 386 -12.52 -2.58 8.76
CA VAL A 386 -11.39 -3.51 8.84
C VAL A 386 -10.54 -3.16 10.05
N GLN A 387 -10.49 -4.05 11.02
CA GLN A 387 -9.66 -3.92 12.22
C GLN A 387 -8.56 -4.97 12.22
N GLY A 388 -7.37 -4.61 12.71
CA GLY A 388 -6.32 -5.58 13.00
C GLY A 388 -5.17 -4.98 13.81
N PRO A 389 -4.30 -5.81 14.41
CA PRO A 389 -3.05 -5.37 15.04
C PRO A 389 -2.11 -4.59 14.10
N PRO A 390 -1.11 -3.85 14.61
CA PRO A 390 -0.06 -3.28 13.77
C PRO A 390 0.68 -4.39 13.01
N GLY A 391 1.05 -4.14 11.75
CA GLY A 391 1.78 -5.10 10.91
C GLY A 391 0.93 -6.14 10.17
N THR A 392 -0.40 -6.20 10.37
CA THR A 392 -1.28 -7.18 9.69
C THR A 392 -1.61 -6.86 8.22
N GLY A 393 -0.76 -6.09 7.54
CA GLY A 393 -0.91 -5.83 6.10
C GLY A 393 -2.10 -4.96 5.71
N LYS A 394 -2.71 -4.15 6.59
CA LYS A 394 -3.84 -3.25 6.24
C LYS A 394 -3.57 -2.39 5.00
N THR A 395 -2.41 -1.73 4.94
CA THR A 395 -2.01 -0.91 3.79
C THR A 395 -1.84 -1.75 2.53
N HIS A 396 -1.37 -2.98 2.67
CA HIS A 396 -1.27 -3.93 1.57
C HIS A 396 -2.66 -4.35 1.05
N THR A 397 -3.61 -4.62 1.97
CA THR A 397 -5.02 -4.88 1.64
C THR A 397 -5.63 -3.71 0.87
N ILE A 398 -5.38 -2.46 1.28
CA ILE A 398 -5.86 -1.27 0.56
C ILE A 398 -5.29 -1.22 -0.86
N GLY A 399 -4.00 -1.51 -1.06
CA GLY A 399 -3.39 -1.58 -2.38
C GLY A 399 -4.04 -2.62 -3.30
N ASN A 400 -4.35 -3.80 -2.76
CA ASN A 400 -5.07 -4.85 -3.49
C ASN A 400 -6.52 -4.46 -3.81
N LEU A 401 -7.22 -3.83 -2.87
CA LEU A 401 -8.57 -3.31 -3.09
C LEU A 401 -8.61 -2.21 -4.15
N LEU A 402 -7.59 -1.33 -4.20
CA LEU A 402 -7.47 -0.32 -5.25
C LEU A 402 -7.41 -0.95 -6.64
N GLY A 403 -6.51 -1.92 -6.84
CA GLY A 403 -6.42 -2.66 -8.11
C GLY A 403 -7.73 -3.34 -8.48
N TYR A 404 -8.40 -3.95 -7.50
CA TYR A 404 -9.69 -4.58 -7.70
C TYR A 404 -10.78 -3.57 -8.11
N LEU A 405 -10.95 -2.46 -7.37
CA LEU A 405 -11.98 -1.46 -7.66
C LEU A 405 -11.75 -0.77 -9.01
N LEU A 406 -10.49 -0.49 -9.36
CA LEU A 406 -10.13 0.04 -10.68
C LEU A 406 -10.46 -0.95 -11.80
N SER A 407 -10.27 -2.25 -11.58
CA SER A 407 -10.66 -3.28 -12.57
C SER A 407 -12.16 -3.32 -12.86
N GLN A 408 -12.98 -2.79 -11.93
CA GLN A 408 -14.43 -2.63 -12.08
C GLN A 408 -14.81 -1.29 -12.73
N GLY A 409 -13.83 -0.47 -13.14
CA GLY A 409 -14.06 0.86 -13.71
C GLY A 409 -14.47 1.92 -12.69
N LYS A 410 -14.27 1.68 -11.38
CA LYS A 410 -14.64 2.64 -10.33
C LYS A 410 -13.54 3.69 -10.14
N THR A 411 -13.94 4.92 -9.84
CA THR A 411 -13.05 5.95 -9.30
C THR A 411 -12.90 5.75 -7.79
N VAL A 412 -11.69 5.93 -7.25
CA VAL A 412 -11.41 5.68 -5.84
C VAL A 412 -10.65 6.85 -5.24
N LEU A 413 -11.20 7.45 -4.19
CA LEU A 413 -10.52 8.43 -3.35
C LEU A 413 -9.93 7.72 -2.13
N VAL A 414 -8.64 7.95 -1.85
CA VAL A 414 -8.00 7.47 -0.64
C VAL A 414 -7.57 8.65 0.22
N THR A 415 -7.97 8.64 1.49
CA THR A 415 -7.60 9.65 2.48
C THR A 415 -6.81 9.00 3.62
N ALA A 416 -5.88 9.75 4.21
CA ALA A 416 -5.12 9.35 5.39
C ALA A 416 -4.74 10.59 6.20
N HIS A 417 -4.41 10.39 7.48
CA HIS A 417 -4.03 11.50 8.37
C HIS A 417 -2.67 12.12 8.00
N THR A 418 -1.77 11.38 7.35
CA THR A 418 -0.43 11.86 6.99
C THR A 418 -0.10 11.57 5.53
N THR A 419 0.62 12.49 4.90
CA THR A 419 1.17 12.36 3.54
C THR A 419 2.10 11.14 3.44
N LYS A 420 2.90 10.87 4.49
CA LYS A 420 3.74 9.67 4.60
C LYS A 420 2.95 8.37 4.43
N ALA A 421 1.76 8.25 5.02
CA ALA A 421 0.95 7.04 4.89
C ALA A 421 0.50 6.81 3.44
N LEU A 422 0.16 7.88 2.72
CA LEU A 422 -0.21 7.81 1.31
C LEU A 422 0.98 7.44 0.42
N ARG A 423 2.18 7.96 0.71
CA ARG A 423 3.41 7.55 0.02
C ARG A 423 3.70 6.06 0.20
N VAL A 424 3.52 5.53 1.41
CA VAL A 424 3.67 4.08 1.68
C VAL A 424 2.61 3.29 0.90
N LEU A 425 1.36 3.75 0.88
CA LEU A 425 0.30 3.10 0.12
C LEU A 425 0.59 3.08 -1.38
N ARG A 426 1.08 4.18 -1.97
CA ARG A 426 1.42 4.23 -3.39
C ARG A 426 2.46 3.18 -3.76
N ARG A 427 3.46 2.94 -2.90
CA ARG A 427 4.43 1.84 -3.07
C ARG A 427 3.80 0.45 -2.95
N GLN A 428 2.66 0.32 -2.26
CA GLN A 428 1.89 -0.91 -2.19
C GLN A 428 1.01 -1.15 -3.42
N VAL A 429 0.69 -0.12 -4.20
CA VAL A 429 0.00 -0.27 -5.49
C VAL A 429 0.97 -0.86 -6.51
N ASP A 430 0.44 -1.73 -7.39
CA ASP A 430 1.21 -2.33 -8.48
C ASP A 430 1.82 -1.25 -9.38
N GLN A 431 3.06 -1.46 -9.84
CA GLN A 431 3.79 -0.47 -10.64
C GLN A 431 3.04 -0.08 -11.91
N ALA A 432 2.28 -1.00 -12.51
CA ALA A 432 1.47 -0.72 -13.69
C ALA A 432 0.30 0.25 -13.41
N LEU A 433 -0.16 0.33 -12.16
CA LEU A 433 -1.29 1.15 -11.71
C LEU A 433 -0.86 2.44 -11.01
N GLN A 434 0.41 2.55 -10.59
CA GLN A 434 0.93 3.74 -9.89
C GLN A 434 0.76 5.07 -10.66
N PRO A 435 0.89 5.14 -12.00
CA PRO A 435 0.60 6.37 -12.74
C PRO A 435 -0.85 6.84 -12.62
N LEU A 436 -1.80 5.92 -12.38
CA LEU A 436 -3.21 6.25 -12.20
C LEU A 436 -3.50 6.79 -10.77
N ALA A 437 -2.56 6.63 -9.84
CA ALA A 437 -2.71 7.08 -8.46
C ALA A 437 -2.18 8.51 -8.31
N LEU A 438 -3.08 9.48 -8.50
CA LEU A 438 -2.81 10.89 -8.27
C LEU A 438 -2.85 11.21 -6.77
N SER A 439 -1.88 11.96 -6.27
CA SER A 439 -1.86 12.44 -4.89
C SER A 439 -1.97 13.97 -4.89
N VAL A 440 -3.04 14.50 -4.29
CA VAL A 440 -3.39 15.93 -4.30
C VAL A 440 -2.79 16.68 -3.09
N LEU A 441 -1.95 16.03 -2.28
CA LEU A 441 -1.50 16.57 -0.99
C LEU A 441 -0.04 17.05 -0.98
N GLU A 442 0.67 16.97 -2.10
CA GLU A 442 2.02 17.53 -2.21
C GLU A 442 1.91 19.05 -2.47
N SER A 443 2.91 19.82 -2.04
CA SER A 443 3.06 21.23 -2.44
C SER A 443 2.79 21.36 -3.94
N ASP A 444 1.99 22.33 -4.36
CA ASP A 444 1.29 22.22 -5.64
C ASP A 444 2.25 22.01 -6.82
N ALA A 445 3.51 22.48 -6.73
CA ALA A 445 4.57 22.22 -7.71
C ALA A 445 4.96 20.74 -7.87
N GLU A 446 5.23 20.01 -6.78
CA GLU A 446 5.62 18.58 -6.85
C GLU A 446 4.39 17.72 -7.23
N GLY A 447 3.22 18.06 -6.69
CA GLY A 447 1.95 17.43 -7.03
C GLY A 447 1.56 17.64 -8.50
N GLN A 448 1.74 18.84 -9.04
CA GLN A 448 1.55 19.12 -10.47
C GLN A 448 2.55 18.39 -11.33
N ALA A 449 3.85 18.43 -11.00
CA ALA A 449 4.86 17.69 -11.75
C ALA A 449 4.57 16.18 -11.76
N GLN A 450 4.00 15.63 -10.67
CA GLN A 450 3.53 14.26 -10.62
C GLN A 450 2.28 14.05 -11.50
N LEU A 451 1.31 14.96 -11.46
CA LEU A 451 0.08 14.88 -12.24
C LEU A 451 0.36 14.99 -13.75
N SER A 452 1.21 15.91 -14.16
CA SER A 452 1.68 16.05 -15.55
C SER A 452 2.43 14.81 -16.02
N ARG A 453 3.33 14.25 -15.19
CA ARG A 453 3.99 12.96 -15.50
C ARG A 453 3.00 11.82 -15.64
N ALA A 454 2.03 11.72 -14.73
CA ALA A 454 0.97 10.72 -14.82
C ALA A 454 0.11 10.89 -16.07
N ALA A 455 -0.27 12.12 -16.42
CA ALA A 455 -1.04 12.42 -17.62
C ALA A 455 -0.25 12.06 -18.90
N GLN A 456 1.04 12.39 -18.95
CA GLN A 456 1.92 12.01 -20.06
C GLN A 456 2.03 10.49 -20.18
N ASP A 457 2.28 9.77 -19.07
CA ASP A 457 2.33 8.31 -19.06
C ASP A 457 1.01 7.67 -19.54
N ILE A 458 -0.13 8.25 -19.14
CA ILE A 458 -1.46 7.81 -19.57
C ILE A 458 -1.63 8.06 -21.07
N ALA A 459 -1.31 9.26 -21.56
CA ALA A 459 -1.40 9.61 -22.98
C ALA A 459 -0.48 8.74 -23.86
N ASP A 460 0.75 8.51 -23.42
CA ASP A 460 1.71 7.61 -24.07
C ASP A 460 1.18 6.16 -24.12
N ARG A 461 0.53 5.68 -23.04
CA ARG A 461 -0.10 4.36 -23.04
C ARG A 461 -1.32 4.28 -23.96
N LEU A 462 -2.17 5.29 -23.95
CA LEU A 462 -3.36 5.35 -24.82
C LEU A 462 -2.97 5.44 -26.31
N SER A 463 -1.91 6.16 -26.64
CA SER A 463 -1.43 6.28 -28.03
C SER A 463 -0.79 5.00 -28.55
N ARG A 464 -0.09 4.24 -27.70
CA ARG A 464 0.57 2.98 -28.08
C ARG A 464 -0.34 1.77 -28.08
N THR A 465 -1.51 1.85 -27.44
CA THR A 465 -2.29 0.66 -27.12
C THR A 465 -3.69 0.70 -27.72
N ASP A 466 -4.01 -0.31 -28.52
CA ASP A 466 -5.36 -0.52 -29.04
C ASP A 466 -6.27 -1.20 -28.00
N SER A 467 -7.46 -0.63 -27.80
CA SER A 467 -8.48 -1.14 -26.88
C SER A 467 -8.94 -2.56 -27.22
N ALA A 468 -9.01 -2.93 -28.50
CA ALA A 468 -9.43 -4.27 -28.91
C ALA A 468 -8.33 -5.31 -28.61
N SER A 469 -7.06 -4.94 -28.78
CA SER A 469 -5.93 -5.75 -28.33
C SER A 469 -5.96 -6.03 -26.82
N LEU A 470 -6.13 -4.99 -25.99
CA LEU A 470 -6.20 -5.13 -24.52
C LEU A 470 -7.36 -6.02 -24.08
N ARG A 471 -8.53 -5.89 -24.71
CA ARG A 471 -9.69 -6.74 -24.41
C ARG A 471 -9.42 -8.21 -24.74
N ARG A 472 -8.74 -8.49 -25.86
CA ARG A 472 -8.33 -9.85 -26.23
C ARG A 472 -7.34 -10.43 -25.22
N GLU A 473 -6.31 -9.66 -24.86
CA GLU A 473 -5.33 -10.07 -23.86
C GLU A 473 -5.99 -10.34 -22.49
N ALA A 474 -6.88 -9.45 -22.04
CA ALA A 474 -7.65 -9.65 -20.82
C ALA A 474 -8.49 -10.94 -20.85
N GLY A 475 -9.09 -11.27 -22.01
CA GLY A 475 -9.80 -12.53 -22.23
C GLY A 475 -8.89 -13.75 -22.07
N LEU A 476 -7.73 -13.75 -22.73
CA LEU A 476 -6.73 -14.84 -22.63
C LEU A 476 -6.23 -15.03 -21.20
N LEU A 477 -5.96 -13.94 -20.48
CA LEU A 477 -5.51 -13.97 -19.09
C LEU A 477 -6.60 -14.48 -18.15
N ARG A 478 -7.86 -14.09 -18.36
CA ARG A 478 -9.01 -14.64 -17.61
C ARG A 478 -9.15 -16.15 -17.82
N ASP A 479 -9.02 -16.63 -19.05
CA ASP A 479 -9.07 -18.06 -19.36
C ASP A 479 -7.93 -18.84 -18.72
N LYS A 480 -6.71 -18.31 -18.79
CA LYS A 480 -5.54 -18.90 -18.14
C LYS A 480 -5.74 -18.98 -16.62
N ARG A 481 -6.21 -17.89 -16.00
CA ARG A 481 -6.48 -17.84 -14.56
C ARG A 481 -7.55 -18.86 -14.16
N ARG A 482 -8.65 -18.96 -14.91
CA ARG A 482 -9.71 -19.95 -14.68
C ARG A 482 -9.14 -21.38 -14.69
N LYS A 483 -8.34 -21.75 -15.71
CA LYS A 483 -7.70 -23.07 -15.78
C LYS A 483 -6.80 -23.35 -14.57
N LEU A 484 -6.02 -22.37 -14.14
CA LEU A 484 -5.15 -22.50 -12.96
C LEU A 484 -5.95 -22.66 -11.66
N LEU A 485 -7.06 -21.92 -11.49
CA LEU A 485 -7.93 -22.05 -10.31
C LEU A 485 -8.59 -23.44 -10.26
N THR A 486 -9.13 -23.92 -11.38
CA THR A 486 -9.70 -25.28 -11.47
C THR A 486 -8.67 -26.36 -11.16
N SER A 487 -7.44 -26.23 -11.68
CA SER A 487 -6.35 -27.16 -11.39
C SER A 487 -5.95 -27.14 -9.92
N LYS A 488 -5.87 -25.95 -9.30
CA LYS A 488 -5.60 -25.78 -7.87
C LYS A 488 -6.66 -26.43 -6.99
N GLU A 489 -7.94 -26.28 -7.34
CA GLU A 489 -9.05 -26.92 -6.63
C GLU A 489 -9.01 -28.44 -6.76
N ALA A 490 -8.76 -28.96 -7.97
CA ALA A 490 -8.61 -30.39 -8.21
C ALA A 490 -7.47 -30.99 -7.38
N LEU A 491 -6.29 -30.35 -7.38
CA LEU A 491 -5.14 -30.79 -6.58
C LEU A 491 -5.43 -30.73 -5.07
N ARG A 492 -6.13 -29.69 -4.60
CA ARG A 492 -6.55 -29.59 -3.19
C ARG A 492 -7.53 -30.70 -2.80
N ARG A 493 -8.45 -31.06 -3.69
CA ARG A 493 -9.37 -32.19 -3.49
C ARG A 493 -8.58 -33.50 -3.47
N GLN A 494 -7.68 -33.74 -4.43
CA GLN A 494 -6.83 -34.94 -4.43
C GLN A 494 -5.99 -35.07 -3.15
N LEU A 495 -5.39 -33.98 -2.67
CA LEU A 495 -4.63 -33.98 -1.41
C LEU A 495 -5.53 -34.31 -0.21
N ARG A 496 -6.75 -33.75 -0.20
CA ARG A 496 -7.74 -34.01 0.83
C ARG A 496 -8.17 -35.48 0.80
N ASP A 497 -8.53 -35.99 -0.37
CA ASP A 497 -8.98 -37.36 -0.57
C ASP A 497 -7.88 -38.37 -0.21
N ALA A 498 -6.63 -38.10 -0.59
CA ALA A 498 -5.47 -38.91 -0.17
C ALA A 498 -5.34 -38.94 1.36
N ARG A 499 -5.46 -37.79 2.03
CA ARG A 499 -5.44 -37.74 3.50
C ARG A 499 -6.63 -38.45 4.15
N PHE A 500 -7.82 -38.36 3.57
CA PHE A 500 -8.98 -39.09 4.07
C PHE A 500 -8.85 -40.59 3.87
N SER A 501 -8.28 -41.06 2.76
CA SER A 501 -8.06 -42.49 2.51
C SER A 501 -7.10 -43.16 3.50
N GLU A 502 -6.25 -42.39 4.18
CA GLU A 502 -5.41 -42.91 5.27
C GLU A 502 -6.21 -43.16 6.56
N VAL A 503 -7.39 -42.53 6.70
CA VAL A 503 -8.19 -42.49 7.94
C VAL A 503 -9.58 -43.11 7.77
N GLU A 504 -10.05 -43.33 6.53
CA GLU A 504 -11.35 -43.90 6.24
C GLU A 504 -11.43 -45.36 6.68
N GLU A 505 -12.43 -45.69 7.51
CA GLU A 505 -12.59 -47.05 8.04
C GLU A 505 -13.01 -48.02 6.93
N ILE A 506 -12.20 -49.06 6.75
CA ILE A 506 -12.51 -50.19 5.87
C ILE A 506 -13.15 -51.28 6.73
N VAL A 507 -14.40 -51.63 6.42
CA VAL A 507 -15.12 -52.68 7.16
C VAL A 507 -14.71 -54.05 6.62
N VAL A 508 -14.03 -54.84 7.46
CA VAL A 508 -13.65 -56.22 7.14
C VAL A 508 -14.24 -57.13 8.21
N GLY A 509 -15.09 -58.08 7.81
CA GLY A 509 -15.72 -59.02 8.75
C GLY A 509 -16.66 -58.39 9.78
N GLY A 510 -17.15 -57.17 9.54
CA GLY A 510 -18.02 -56.43 10.47
C GLY A 510 -17.27 -55.52 11.45
N GLU A 511 -15.94 -55.51 11.42
CA GLU A 511 -15.10 -54.58 12.18
C GLU A 511 -14.61 -53.45 11.27
N GLY A 512 -14.77 -52.20 11.70
CA GLY A 512 -14.22 -51.03 11.02
C GLY A 512 -12.73 -50.90 11.34
N LEU A 513 -11.88 -50.97 10.33
CA LEU A 513 -10.43 -50.87 10.48
C LEU A 513 -9.89 -49.64 9.76
N ASN A 514 -9.18 -48.80 10.49
CA ASN A 514 -8.52 -47.63 9.93
C ASN A 514 -7.15 -48.02 9.32
N PRO A 515 -6.87 -47.72 8.03
CA PRO A 515 -5.60 -48.04 7.39
C PRO A 515 -4.36 -47.57 8.17
N ILE A 516 -4.41 -46.41 8.85
CA ILE A 516 -3.28 -45.91 9.65
C ILE A 516 -2.99 -46.81 10.86
N ASP A 517 -4.02 -47.35 11.50
CA ASP A 517 -3.88 -48.20 12.67
C ASP A 517 -3.49 -49.62 12.26
N VAL A 518 -4.00 -50.10 11.13
CA VAL A 518 -3.57 -51.37 10.51
C VAL A 518 -2.09 -51.29 10.14
N ALA A 519 -1.65 -50.22 9.49
CA ALA A 519 -0.23 -50.03 9.14
C ALA A 519 0.67 -49.99 10.38
N ARG A 520 0.23 -49.32 11.47
CA ARG A 520 0.96 -49.33 12.75
C ARG A 520 1.02 -50.73 13.36
N ARG A 521 -0.08 -51.49 13.31
CA ARG A 521 -0.16 -52.86 13.84
C ARG A 521 0.76 -53.81 13.08
N VAL A 522 0.71 -53.81 11.75
CA VAL A 522 1.60 -54.63 10.89
C VAL A 522 3.07 -54.30 11.17
N ARG A 523 3.40 -53.01 11.36
CA ARG A 523 4.75 -52.58 11.73
C ARG A 523 5.16 -52.96 13.16
N ALA A 524 4.24 -52.99 14.12
CA ALA A 524 4.54 -53.40 15.49
C ALA A 524 4.75 -54.92 15.59
N ASP A 525 4.01 -55.68 14.78
CA ASP A 525 3.99 -57.15 14.78
C ASP A 525 4.84 -57.76 13.65
N THR A 526 5.91 -57.09 13.21
CA THR A 526 6.71 -57.51 12.04
C THR A 526 7.25 -58.95 12.13
N GLU A 527 7.58 -59.44 13.32
CA GLU A 527 8.04 -60.83 13.52
C GLU A 527 6.93 -61.87 13.31
N ARG A 528 5.66 -61.51 13.60
CA ARG A 528 4.49 -62.38 13.45
C ARG A 528 3.88 -62.28 12.05
N ASP A 529 3.79 -61.07 11.52
CA ASP A 529 3.03 -60.75 10.31
C ASP A 529 3.93 -60.53 9.08
N GLY A 530 5.24 -60.85 9.19
CA GLY A 530 6.24 -60.77 8.10
C GLY A 530 6.02 -61.74 6.93
N TRP A 531 4.93 -62.50 6.93
CA TRP A 531 4.48 -63.28 5.78
C TRP A 531 3.73 -62.44 4.73
N ILE A 532 3.34 -61.21 5.06
CA ILE A 532 2.72 -60.29 4.10
C ILE A 532 3.77 -59.87 3.06
N PRO A 533 3.58 -60.18 1.77
CA PRO A 533 4.60 -59.94 0.76
C PRO A 533 4.79 -58.44 0.49
N GLU A 534 6.04 -57.98 0.56
CA GLU A 534 6.43 -56.62 0.15
C GLU A 534 7.17 -56.67 -1.21
N PRO A 535 6.85 -55.81 -2.20
CA PRO A 535 5.82 -54.77 -2.22
C PRO A 535 4.46 -55.28 -2.72
N LEU A 536 3.38 -54.91 -2.03
CA LEU A 536 2.01 -55.12 -2.51
C LEU A 536 1.74 -54.21 -3.72
N GLN A 537 1.51 -54.79 -4.90
CA GLN A 537 1.10 -54.01 -6.08
C GLN A 537 -0.42 -53.79 -6.04
N PRO A 538 -0.90 -52.54 -6.24
CA PRO A 538 -2.33 -52.25 -6.29
C PRO A 538 -3.04 -53.06 -7.39
N GLY A 539 -4.16 -53.70 -7.04
CA GLY A 539 -5.01 -54.41 -8.01
C GLY A 539 -4.71 -55.90 -8.19
N ILE A 540 -3.75 -56.48 -7.45
CA ILE A 540 -3.58 -57.94 -7.40
C ILE A 540 -4.65 -58.52 -6.47
N SER A 541 -5.55 -59.34 -7.03
CA SER A 541 -6.51 -60.12 -6.26
C SER A 541 -5.80 -61.13 -5.36
N CYS A 542 -6.39 -61.47 -4.21
CA CYS A 542 -5.91 -62.57 -3.38
C CYS A 542 -5.71 -63.82 -4.27
N PRO A 543 -4.54 -64.50 -4.20
CA PRO A 543 -4.26 -65.66 -5.06
C PRO A 543 -5.18 -66.84 -4.78
N LEU A 544 -5.89 -66.84 -3.65
CA LEU A 544 -6.87 -67.84 -3.26
C LEU A 544 -8.25 -67.20 -3.12
N THR A 545 -9.26 -67.88 -3.63
CA THR A 545 -10.67 -67.56 -3.41
C THR A 545 -11.10 -67.91 -1.97
N ASP A 546 -12.20 -67.31 -1.48
CA ASP A 546 -12.75 -67.63 -0.15
C ASP A 546 -12.98 -69.13 0.06
N VAL A 547 -13.36 -69.85 -0.99
CA VAL A 547 -13.58 -71.31 -0.94
C VAL A 547 -12.26 -72.04 -0.76
N GLU A 548 -11.24 -71.66 -1.52
CA GLU A 548 -9.90 -72.25 -1.43
C GLU A 548 -9.23 -71.92 -0.09
N ILE A 549 -9.43 -70.72 0.45
CA ILE A 549 -8.95 -70.35 1.79
C ILE A 549 -9.62 -71.24 2.84
N ARG A 550 -10.94 -71.42 2.79
CA ARG A 550 -11.65 -72.31 3.72
C ARG A 550 -11.19 -73.75 3.58
N GLN A 551 -10.95 -74.23 2.36
CA GLN A 551 -10.39 -75.55 2.12
C GLN A 551 -8.99 -75.68 2.72
N LEU A 552 -8.10 -74.72 2.48
CA LEU A 552 -6.75 -74.69 3.04
C LEU A 552 -6.78 -74.77 4.57
N TYR A 553 -7.59 -73.94 5.23
CA TYR A 553 -7.71 -73.99 6.69
C TYR A 553 -8.37 -75.28 7.20
N SER A 554 -9.37 -75.82 6.49
CA SER A 554 -9.97 -77.11 6.83
C SER A 554 -8.98 -78.27 6.71
N SER A 555 -8.01 -78.19 5.79
CA SER A 555 -7.00 -79.23 5.57
C SER A 555 -6.09 -79.43 6.79
N GLN A 556 -5.89 -78.39 7.61
CA GLN A 556 -5.16 -78.48 8.88
C GLN A 556 -5.83 -79.42 9.90
N GLY A 557 -7.14 -79.68 9.75
CA GLY A 557 -7.87 -80.65 10.56
C GLY A 557 -7.96 -82.05 9.95
N ILE A 558 -7.58 -82.21 8.68
CA ILE A 558 -7.68 -83.47 7.93
C ILE A 558 -6.33 -84.18 7.87
N LEU A 559 -5.24 -83.42 7.69
CA LEU A 559 -3.89 -83.95 7.65
C LEU A 559 -3.33 -84.01 9.07
N THR A 560 -3.02 -85.21 9.53
CA THR A 560 -2.29 -85.38 10.80
C THR A 560 -0.80 -85.13 10.58
N LEU A 561 -0.05 -84.84 11.66
CA LEU A 561 1.41 -84.73 11.60
C LEU A 561 2.09 -85.98 11.02
N ALA A 562 1.46 -87.15 11.14
CA ALA A 562 1.94 -88.39 10.54
C ALA A 562 1.76 -88.38 9.00
N ASP A 563 0.65 -87.84 8.50
CA ASP A 563 0.39 -87.73 7.06
C ASP A 563 1.34 -86.72 6.41
N GLU A 564 1.60 -85.59 7.07
CA GLU A 564 2.59 -84.61 6.59
C GLU A 564 3.99 -85.22 6.50
N ALA A 565 4.41 -85.97 7.53
CA ALA A 565 5.69 -86.67 7.54
C ALA A 565 5.77 -87.73 6.42
N GLN A 566 4.66 -88.41 6.10
CA GLN A 566 4.61 -89.41 5.04
C GLN A 566 4.64 -88.76 3.65
N LEU A 567 4.00 -87.61 3.47
CA LEU A 567 4.06 -86.81 2.24
C LEU A 567 5.45 -86.23 1.99
N THR A 568 6.28 -86.09 3.03
CA THR A 568 7.68 -85.66 2.87
C THR A 568 8.59 -86.79 2.39
N VAL A 569 8.16 -88.06 2.44
CA VAL A 569 8.94 -89.20 1.97
C VAL A 569 8.97 -89.21 0.44
N SER A 570 10.18 -89.14 -0.13
CA SER A 570 10.37 -89.22 -1.58
C SER A 570 9.90 -90.57 -2.12
N GLN A 571 8.83 -90.55 -2.93
CA GLN A 571 8.36 -91.74 -3.62
C GLN A 571 9.30 -92.11 -4.77
N PRO A 572 9.60 -93.41 -4.99
CA PRO A 572 10.40 -93.83 -6.13
C PRO A 572 9.68 -93.46 -7.43
N ALA A 573 10.46 -92.99 -8.42
CA ALA A 573 9.92 -92.64 -9.72
C ALA A 573 9.18 -93.84 -10.34
N LEU A 574 8.00 -93.62 -10.91
CA LEU A 574 7.21 -94.64 -11.60
C LEU A 574 8.01 -95.41 -12.66
N ALA A 575 8.99 -94.74 -13.31
CA ALA A 575 9.90 -95.36 -14.27
C ALA A 575 10.89 -96.37 -13.66
N ALA A 576 11.13 -96.31 -12.35
CA ALA A 576 11.99 -97.24 -11.62
C ALA A 576 11.22 -98.47 -11.10
N LEU A 577 9.89 -98.50 -11.24
CA LEU A 577 9.08 -99.67 -10.90
C LEU A 577 9.10 -100.66 -12.08
N VAL A 578 9.22 -101.94 -11.75
CA VAL A 578 9.19 -103.02 -12.74
C VAL A 578 7.84 -103.04 -13.44
N ALA A 579 7.83 -103.09 -14.78
CA ALA A 579 6.58 -103.15 -15.53
C ALA A 579 5.77 -104.42 -15.16
N PRO A 580 4.42 -104.37 -15.13
CA PRO A 580 3.61 -105.51 -14.70
C PRO A 580 3.87 -106.81 -15.50
N ALA A 581 4.23 -106.69 -16.78
CA ALA A 581 4.59 -107.83 -17.62
C ALA A 581 5.92 -108.46 -17.18
N ASP A 582 6.95 -107.64 -16.95
CA ASP A 582 8.26 -108.07 -16.47
C ASP A 582 8.17 -108.63 -15.04
N PHE A 583 7.33 -108.03 -14.19
CA PHE A 583 7.07 -108.55 -12.85
C PHE A 583 6.41 -109.92 -12.92
N ARG A 584 5.43 -110.14 -13.81
CA ARG A 584 4.84 -111.48 -14.03
C ARG A 584 5.89 -112.46 -14.54
N LEU A 585 6.79 -112.03 -15.41
CA LEU A 585 7.83 -112.89 -15.96
C LEU A 585 8.85 -113.27 -14.87
N LEU A 586 9.30 -112.32 -14.06
CA LEU A 586 10.15 -112.56 -12.89
C LEU A 586 9.47 -113.43 -11.83
N ALA A 587 8.17 -113.21 -11.58
CA ALA A 587 7.38 -114.04 -10.69
C ALA A 587 7.22 -115.47 -11.22
N ALA A 588 7.03 -115.64 -12.54
CA ALA A 588 6.96 -116.94 -13.20
C ALA A 588 8.32 -117.64 -13.24
N GLU A 589 9.41 -116.92 -13.51
CA GLU A 589 10.78 -117.42 -13.42
C GLU A 589 11.10 -117.88 -12.01
N ARG A 590 10.74 -117.10 -11.00
CA ARG A 590 10.90 -117.46 -9.58
C ARG A 590 10.07 -118.69 -9.24
N ALA A 591 8.79 -118.73 -9.61
CA ALA A 591 7.95 -119.90 -9.38
C ALA A 591 8.51 -121.15 -10.10
N GLY A 592 9.03 -120.99 -11.32
CA GLY A 592 9.70 -122.06 -12.07
C GLY A 592 11.06 -122.46 -11.48
N ALA A 593 11.81 -121.52 -10.91
CA ALA A 593 13.04 -121.79 -10.16
C ALA A 593 12.73 -122.54 -8.85
N ASP A 594 11.68 -122.14 -8.13
CA ASP A 594 11.21 -122.81 -6.92
C ASP A 594 10.74 -124.24 -7.24
N LEU A 595 9.99 -124.45 -8.32
CA LEU A 595 9.60 -125.79 -8.80
C LEU A 595 10.81 -126.66 -9.18
N ARG A 596 11.79 -126.11 -9.90
CA ARG A 596 13.04 -126.83 -10.23
C ARG A 596 13.86 -127.16 -8.98
N ALA A 597 13.92 -126.24 -8.02
CA ALA A 597 14.61 -126.43 -6.76
C ALA A 597 13.94 -127.55 -5.93
N GLN A 598 12.60 -127.57 -5.88
CA GLN A 598 11.81 -128.62 -5.23
C GLN A 598 12.01 -129.99 -5.89
N ALA A 599 12.10 -130.07 -7.22
CA ALA A 599 12.28 -131.32 -7.95
C ALA A 599 13.71 -131.92 -7.85
N HIS A 600 14.75 -131.09 -7.72
CA HIS A 600 16.15 -131.54 -7.71
C HIS A 600 16.54 -132.28 -6.42
N ARG A 601 15.89 -131.98 -5.29
CA ARG A 601 16.06 -132.70 -4.00
C ARG A 601 14.78 -132.64 -3.15
N PRO A 602 13.74 -133.42 -3.48
CA PRO A 602 12.44 -133.34 -2.82
C PRO A 602 12.52 -133.55 -1.30
N GLU A 603 13.52 -134.30 -0.81
CA GLU A 603 13.76 -134.47 0.63
C GLU A 603 14.06 -133.15 1.39
N LEU A 604 14.57 -132.11 0.73
CA LEU A 604 14.88 -130.81 1.35
C LEU A 604 13.69 -129.85 1.39
N TRP A 605 12.60 -130.17 0.67
CA TRP A 605 11.45 -129.27 0.48
C TRP A 605 10.14 -129.82 1.04
N ASN A 606 10.20 -130.88 1.86
CA ASN A 606 9.05 -131.37 2.62
C ASN A 606 8.63 -130.36 3.71
N GLY A 607 7.55 -129.63 3.43
CA GLY A 607 6.98 -128.59 4.30
C GLY A 607 6.34 -129.05 5.61
N THR A 608 6.48 -130.32 5.99
CA THR A 608 5.88 -130.91 7.21
C THR A 608 6.85 -131.14 8.37
N ALA A 609 8.13 -130.74 8.25
CA ALA A 609 9.14 -131.01 9.28
C ALA A 609 9.52 -129.83 10.20
N VAL A 610 8.81 -128.69 10.19
CA VAL A 610 9.22 -127.51 11.00
C VAL A 610 8.60 -127.47 12.41
N ALA A 611 7.71 -128.41 12.76
CA ALA A 611 7.20 -128.55 14.13
C ALA A 611 8.08 -129.52 14.95
N GLY A 612 9.22 -129.06 15.46
CA GLY A 612 10.01 -129.87 16.40
C GLY A 612 11.47 -129.46 16.64
N TYR A 613 12.03 -128.54 15.86
CA TYR A 613 13.42 -128.14 16.05
C TYR A 613 13.57 -127.19 17.25
N THR A 614 14.36 -127.63 18.23
CA THR A 614 14.77 -126.78 19.36
C THR A 614 15.83 -125.77 18.92
N THR A 615 15.92 -124.61 19.60
CA THR A 615 16.87 -123.53 19.29
C THR A 615 18.31 -124.02 19.11
N THR A 616 18.72 -125.03 19.89
CA THR A 616 20.04 -125.67 19.83
C THR A 616 20.26 -126.42 18.51
N GLN A 617 19.23 -127.08 17.97
CA GLN A 617 19.30 -127.76 16.68
C GLN A 617 19.35 -126.76 15.52
N LEU A 618 18.59 -125.66 15.60
CA LEU A 618 18.64 -124.57 14.62
C LEU A 618 20.00 -123.85 14.62
N GLN A 619 20.59 -123.61 15.78
CA GLN A 619 21.96 -123.07 15.88
C GLN A 619 23.00 -124.04 15.30
N GLY A 620 22.88 -125.35 15.57
CA GLY A 620 23.74 -126.36 14.96
C GLY A 620 23.60 -126.45 13.44
N LEU A 621 22.39 -126.20 12.91
CA LEU A 621 22.14 -126.16 11.47
C LEU A 621 22.68 -124.87 10.84
N HIS A 622 22.50 -123.72 11.50
CA HIS A 622 23.09 -122.44 11.09
C HIS A 622 24.63 -122.50 11.05
N GLN A 623 25.25 -123.18 12.02
CA GLN A 623 26.70 -123.34 12.07
C GLN A 623 27.20 -124.27 10.95
N ARG A 624 26.46 -125.34 10.63
CA ARG A 624 26.75 -126.21 9.47
C ARG A 624 26.57 -125.50 8.13
N VAL A 625 25.53 -124.68 7.99
CA VAL A 625 25.31 -123.86 6.78
C VAL A 625 26.43 -122.82 6.63
N ARG A 626 26.89 -122.19 7.72
CA ARG A 626 28.06 -121.31 7.67
C ARG A 626 29.35 -122.04 7.30
N GLN A 627 29.58 -123.25 7.80
CA GLN A 627 30.74 -124.06 7.38
C GLN A 627 30.64 -124.48 5.90
N ALA A 628 29.47 -124.88 5.41
CA ALA A 628 29.27 -125.21 4.00
C ALA A 628 29.40 -123.99 3.08
N ALA A 629 28.93 -122.82 3.52
CA ALA A 629 29.10 -121.57 2.81
C ALA A 629 30.56 -121.11 2.76
N ALA A 630 31.34 -121.34 3.83
CA ALA A 630 32.78 -121.08 3.83
C ALA A 630 33.51 -121.97 2.81
N ILE A 631 33.17 -123.25 2.72
CA ILE A 631 33.74 -124.18 1.71
C ILE A 631 33.40 -123.73 0.28
N LEU A 632 32.20 -123.18 0.05
CA LEU A 632 31.81 -122.66 -1.27
C LEU A 632 32.49 -121.33 -1.64
N VAL A 633 32.96 -120.56 -0.66
CA VAL A 633 33.76 -119.34 -0.89
C VAL A 633 35.22 -119.70 -1.20
N ASP A 634 35.78 -120.74 -0.58
CA ASP A 634 37.15 -121.20 -0.85
C ASP A 634 37.31 -121.94 -2.20
N CYS A 635 36.23 -122.51 -2.76
CA CYS A 635 36.24 -123.13 -4.10
C CYS A 635 36.11 -122.13 -5.26
N ASN A 636 36.06 -120.81 -4.99
CA ASN A 636 35.93 -119.76 -5.99
C ASN A 636 37.15 -118.81 -6.06
N THR A 637 38.30 -119.28 -5.60
CA THR A 637 39.63 -118.93 -6.15
C THR A 637 40.20 -120.15 -6.85
#